data_AF-A0A1J4SMX9-F1
#
_entry.id   AF-A0A1J4SMX9-F1
#
_cell.length_a   1.000
_cell.length_b   1.000
_cell.length_c   1.000
_cell.angle_alpha   90.00
_cell.angle_beta   90.00
_cell.angle_gamma   90.00
#
_symmetry.space_group_name_H-M   'P 1'
#
loop_
_entity.id
_entity.type
_entity.pdbx_description
1 polymer ?
#
loop_
_entity_poly.entity_id
_entity_poly.type
_entity_poly.pdbx_seq_one_letter_code
_entity_poly.pdbx_strand_id
1 'polypeptide(L)'
;MGIWDNAFKIPVPPEPTPEEKRMLDILAQKARKRSLGDVASFAVESTRPLHNLGAQGISFIEPLLVLIFNKEEVRKYTALLENSKAVSYLVDRLSNAPVEKEDLNVKKRP
;
A
#
# COMPACT_ATOMS: atom_id res chain seq x y z
N MET A 1 10.44 -37.13 -9.93
CA MET A 1 10.43 -35.66 -9.87
C MET A 1 10.89 -35.16 -11.23
N GLY A 2 9.99 -34.48 -11.94
CA GLY A 2 10.25 -34.01 -13.30
C GLY A 2 11.00 -32.69 -13.28
N ILE A 3 11.73 -32.39 -14.35
CA ILE A 3 12.43 -31.11 -14.56
C ILE A 3 11.52 -29.87 -14.47
N TRP A 4 10.19 -30.09 -14.51
CA TRP A 4 9.14 -29.08 -14.48
C TRP A 4 8.63 -28.74 -13.08
N ASP A 5 8.95 -29.52 -12.05
CA ASP A 5 8.40 -29.36 -10.70
C ASP A 5 8.79 -28.02 -10.05
N ASN A 6 9.82 -27.35 -10.56
CA ASN A 6 10.26 -26.02 -10.10
C ASN A 6 9.96 -24.87 -11.09
N ALA A 7 9.53 -25.16 -12.33
CA ALA A 7 9.39 -24.15 -13.39
C ALA A 7 8.20 -23.19 -13.17
N PHE A 8 7.20 -23.61 -12.37
CA PHE A 8 5.99 -22.85 -12.09
C PHE A 8 5.87 -22.41 -10.61
N LYS A 9 6.93 -22.56 -9.82
CA LYS A 9 6.89 -22.13 -8.41
C LYS A 9 6.94 -20.61 -8.34
N ILE A 10 5.83 -20.01 -7.94
CA ILE A 10 5.77 -18.58 -7.65
C ILE A 10 6.42 -18.37 -6.27
N PRO A 11 7.44 -17.50 -6.14
CA PRO A 11 8.04 -17.21 -4.84
C PRO A 11 7.01 -16.56 -3.92
N VAL A 12 6.97 -17.01 -2.66
CA VAL A 12 6.14 -16.38 -1.64
C VAL A 12 6.84 -15.11 -1.16
N PRO A 13 6.19 -13.93 -1.22
CA PRO A 13 6.80 -12.70 -0.75
C PRO A 13 7.06 -12.73 0.75
N PRO A 14 8.16 -12.10 1.22
CA PRO A 14 8.46 -12.01 2.64
C PRO A 14 7.46 -11.10 3.37
N GLU A 15 7.28 -11.30 4.67
CA GLU A 15 6.53 -10.36 5.50
C GLU A 15 7.27 -9.00 5.55
N PRO A 16 6.56 -7.86 5.47
CA PRO A 16 7.18 -6.55 5.66
C PRO A 16 7.75 -6.42 7.07
N THR A 17 8.96 -5.90 7.16
CA THR A 17 9.66 -5.61 8.42
C THR A 17 8.93 -4.55 9.24
N PRO A 18 9.21 -4.44 10.55
CA PRO A 18 8.62 -3.38 11.38
C PRO A 18 8.92 -1.96 10.88
N GLU A 19 10.09 -1.74 10.31
CA GLU A 19 10.48 -0.44 9.74
C GLU A 19 9.68 -0.12 8.47
N GLU A 20 9.55 -1.09 7.56
CA GLU A 20 8.73 -0.95 6.36
C GLU A 20 7.25 -0.73 6.71
N LYS A 21 6.71 -1.44 7.70
CA LYS A 21 5.34 -1.21 8.20
C LYS A 21 5.14 0.23 8.69
N ARG A 22 6.11 0.79 9.42
CA ARG A 22 6.07 2.20 9.86
C ARG A 22 6.09 3.17 8.66
N MET A 23 6.86 2.87 7.62
CA MET A 23 6.86 3.68 6.40
C MET A 23 5.50 3.65 5.69
N LEU A 24 4.88 2.46 5.58
CA LEU A 24 3.55 2.28 5.00
C LEU A 24 2.45 2.97 5.84
N ASP A 25 2.59 2.96 7.16
CA ASP A 25 1.69 3.69 8.07
C ASP A 25 1.72 5.20 7.82
N ILE A 26 2.92 5.78 7.70
CA ILE A 26 3.11 7.19 7.38
C ILE A 26 2.49 7.52 6.02
N LEU A 27 2.69 6.65 5.03
CA LEU A 27 2.11 6.79 3.70
C LEU A 27 0.58 6.78 3.74
N ALA A 28 -0.02 5.80 4.41
CA ALA A 28 -1.47 5.69 4.57
C ALA A 28 -2.05 6.90 5.34
N GLN A 29 -1.36 7.39 6.37
CA GLN A 29 -1.73 8.62 7.07
C GLN A 29 -1.70 9.85 6.15
N LYS A 30 -0.66 10.01 5.31
CA LYS A 30 -0.56 11.13 4.35
C LYS A 30 -1.70 11.11 3.33
N ALA A 31 -2.11 9.94 2.85
CA ALA A 31 -3.23 9.78 1.92
C ALA A 31 -4.58 10.08 2.59
N ARG A 32 -4.84 9.50 3.77
CA ARG A 32 -6.09 9.73 4.52
C ARG A 32 -6.27 11.19 4.95
N LYS A 33 -5.20 11.88 5.37
CA LYS A 33 -5.23 13.32 5.69
C LYS A 33 -5.66 14.22 4.52
N ARG A 34 -5.61 13.71 3.28
CA ARG A 34 -6.05 14.42 2.06
C ARG A 34 -7.39 13.91 1.54
N SER A 35 -8.10 13.06 2.31
CA SER A 35 -9.32 12.36 1.89
C SER A 35 -9.11 11.48 0.65
N LEU A 36 -7.89 10.96 0.46
CA LEU A 36 -7.51 10.10 -0.67
C LEU A 36 -7.42 8.62 -0.30
N GLY A 37 -7.87 8.22 0.90
CA GLY A 37 -7.73 6.84 1.40
C GLY A 37 -8.29 5.79 0.45
N ASP A 38 -9.56 5.92 0.06
CA ASP A 38 -10.26 4.95 -0.79
C ASP A 38 -9.67 4.91 -2.21
N VAL A 39 -9.38 6.09 -2.79
CA VAL A 39 -8.79 6.19 -4.15
C VAL A 39 -7.39 5.58 -4.17
N ALA A 40 -6.58 5.86 -3.15
CA ALA A 40 -5.25 5.26 -3.03
C ALA A 40 -5.35 3.75 -2.79
N SER A 41 -6.30 3.29 -1.97
CA SER A 41 -6.55 1.87 -1.72
C SER A 41 -6.89 1.15 -3.01
N PHE A 42 -7.85 1.69 -3.78
CA PHE A 42 -8.23 1.17 -5.09
C PHE A 42 -7.06 1.15 -6.08
N ALA A 43 -6.29 2.23 -6.18
CA ALA A 43 -5.16 2.31 -7.10
C ALA A 43 -4.07 1.29 -6.75
N VAL A 44 -3.72 1.16 -5.47
CA VAL A 44 -2.72 0.20 -4.98
C VAL A 44 -3.21 -1.25 -5.13
N GLU A 45 -4.47 -1.52 -4.84
CA GLU A 45 -5.10 -2.83 -5.03
C GLU A 45 -5.05 -3.28 -6.49
N SER A 46 -5.26 -2.33 -7.42
CA SER A 46 -5.27 -2.61 -8.86
C SER A 46 -3.93 -3.13 -9.40
N THR A 47 -2.83 -2.92 -8.66
CA THR A 47 -1.50 -3.44 -9.03
C THR A 47 -1.27 -4.88 -8.58
N ARG A 48 -2.14 -5.48 -7.77
CA ARG A 48 -1.98 -6.87 -7.27
C ARG A 48 -1.69 -7.91 -8.36
N PRO A 49 -2.38 -7.91 -9.53
CA PRO A 49 -2.06 -8.85 -10.60
C PRO A 49 -0.64 -8.71 -11.13
N LEU A 50 -0.06 -7.50 -11.05
CA LEU A 50 1.28 -7.20 -11.56
C LEU A 50 2.39 -7.70 -10.62
N HIS A 51 2.13 -7.96 -9.34
CA HIS A 51 3.18 -8.47 -8.44
C HIS A 51 3.64 -9.89 -8.80
N ASN A 52 2.82 -10.64 -9.53
CA ASN A 52 3.19 -11.96 -10.07
C ASN A 52 3.80 -11.86 -11.48
N LEU A 53 3.73 -10.69 -12.12
CA LEU A 53 4.35 -10.36 -13.40
C LEU A 53 5.65 -9.61 -13.09
N GLY A 54 6.76 -10.34 -12.95
CA GLY A 54 8.00 -9.88 -12.29
C GLY A 54 8.45 -8.41 -12.50
N ALA A 55 9.06 -7.84 -11.45
CA ALA A 55 9.93 -6.64 -11.36
C ALA A 55 9.53 -5.32 -12.05
N GLN A 56 8.39 -5.18 -12.74
CA GLN A 56 8.12 -3.97 -13.56
C GLN A 56 6.73 -3.35 -13.39
N GLY A 57 5.87 -3.90 -12.52
CA GLY A 57 4.51 -3.39 -12.32
C GLY A 57 4.43 -1.96 -11.77
N ILE A 58 5.43 -1.51 -11.00
CA ILE A 58 5.35 -0.24 -10.26
C ILE A 58 5.94 0.96 -11.00
N SER A 59 6.76 0.75 -12.02
CA SER A 59 7.09 1.83 -12.98
C SER A 59 5.83 2.43 -13.60
N PHE A 60 4.71 1.69 -13.62
CA PHE A 60 3.43 2.17 -14.10
C PHE A 60 2.75 3.18 -13.16
N ILE A 61 2.93 3.05 -11.84
CA ILE A 61 2.35 3.96 -10.84
C ILE A 61 3.31 5.06 -10.40
N GLU A 62 4.61 4.93 -10.70
CA GLU A 62 5.65 5.91 -10.40
C GLU A 62 5.26 7.35 -10.81
N PRO A 63 4.68 7.61 -12.01
CA PRO A 63 4.25 8.96 -12.40
C PRO A 63 3.22 9.59 -11.46
N LEU A 64 2.39 8.78 -10.81
CA LEU A 64 1.40 9.26 -9.82
C LEU A 64 2.05 9.49 -8.45
N LEU A 65 3.01 8.65 -8.06
CA LEU A 65 3.70 8.78 -6.79
C LEU A 65 4.57 10.04 -6.74
N VAL A 66 5.26 10.40 -7.83
CA VAL A 66 6.10 11.62 -7.87
C VAL A 66 5.31 12.93 -7.74
N LEU A 67 3.99 12.92 -7.94
CA LEU A 67 3.13 14.09 -7.70
C LEU A 67 2.95 14.39 -6.20
N ILE A 68 3.14 13.39 -5.35
CA ILE A 68 2.87 13.45 -3.90
C ILE A 68 4.17 13.32 -3.09
N PHE A 69 5.19 12.65 -3.64
CA PHE A 69 6.43 12.29 -2.97
C PHE A 69 7.66 12.77 -3.75
N ASN A 70 8.78 12.94 -3.05
CA ASN A 70 10.05 13.23 -3.71
C ASN A 70 10.66 11.96 -4.35
N LYS A 71 11.61 12.11 -5.27
CA LYS A 71 12.20 10.98 -6.01
C LYS A 71 12.86 9.91 -5.13
N GLU A 72 13.47 10.29 -4.01
CA GLU A 72 14.09 9.32 -3.09
C GLU A 72 13.04 8.52 -2.34
N GLU A 73 11.98 9.17 -1.87
CA GLU A 73 10.80 8.54 -1.26
C GLU A 73 10.18 7.55 -2.25
N VAL A 74 9.95 7.97 -3.49
CA VAL A 74 9.37 7.12 -4.54
C VAL A 74 10.19 5.85 -4.75
N ARG A 75 11.52 5.93 -4.86
CA ARG A 75 12.37 4.72 -5.00
C ARG A 75 12.22 3.74 -3.85
N LYS A 76 12.18 4.24 -2.61
CA LYS A 76 12.02 3.40 -1.41
C LYS A 76 10.64 2.73 -1.38
N TYR A 77 9.58 3.48 -1.72
CA TYR A 77 8.24 2.92 -1.81
C TYR A 77 8.10 1.95 -2.98
N THR A 78 8.76 2.19 -4.11
CA THR A 78 8.73 1.30 -5.28
C THR A 78 9.24 -0.09 -4.93
N ALA A 79 10.43 -0.19 -4.32
CA ALA A 79 10.96 -1.48 -3.88
C ALA A 79 10.04 -2.19 -2.87
N LEU A 80 9.41 -1.42 -1.97
CA LEU A 80 8.49 -1.97 -0.98
C LEU A 80 7.18 -2.47 -1.61
N LEU A 81 6.66 -1.77 -2.61
CA LEU A 81 5.42 -2.13 -3.29
C LEU A 81 5.58 -3.38 -4.18
N GLU A 82 6.81 -3.77 -4.57
CA GLU A 82 7.04 -5.06 -5.27
C GLU A 82 6.68 -6.26 -4.39
N ASN A 83 6.65 -6.08 -3.07
CA ASN A 83 6.19 -7.09 -2.13
C ASN A 83 4.66 -7.05 -2.00
N SER A 84 3.97 -8.06 -2.55
CA SER A 84 2.50 -8.11 -2.50
C SER A 84 1.92 -8.18 -1.08
N LYS A 85 2.69 -8.65 -0.08
CA LYS A 85 2.29 -8.58 1.34
C LYS A 85 2.40 -7.17 1.91
N ALA A 86 3.39 -6.39 1.48
CA ALA A 86 3.49 -4.98 1.82
C ALA A 86 2.33 -4.17 1.22
N VAL A 87 1.95 -4.47 -0.02
CA VAL A 87 0.75 -3.88 -0.66
C VAL A 87 -0.51 -4.25 0.11
N SER A 88 -0.66 -5.53 0.47
CA SER A 88 -1.83 -5.98 1.25
C SER A 88 -1.92 -5.26 2.59
N TYR A 89 -0.79 -5.07 3.27
CA TYR A 89 -0.71 -4.26 4.47
C TYR A 89 -1.10 -2.80 4.20
N LEU A 90 -0.56 -2.17 3.13
CA LEU A 90 -0.88 -0.78 2.80
C LEU A 90 -2.37 -0.56 2.50
N VAL A 91 -2.99 -1.46 1.74
CA VAL A 91 -4.43 -1.43 1.42
C VAL A 91 -5.26 -1.49 2.70
N ASP A 92 -4.92 -2.38 3.63
CA ASP A 92 -5.58 -2.45 4.94
C ASP A 92 -5.47 -1.11 5.69
N ARG A 93 -4.30 -0.49 5.70
CA ARG A 93 -4.07 0.78 6.40
C ARG A 93 -4.72 1.99 5.73
N LEU A 94 -4.89 1.95 4.41
CA LEU A 94 -5.60 2.97 3.64
C LEU A 94 -7.11 2.91 3.89
N SER A 95 -7.67 1.69 3.93
CA SER A 95 -9.10 1.44 4.12
C SER A 95 -9.55 1.54 5.59
N ASN A 96 -8.66 1.23 6.54
CA ASN A 96 -8.97 1.33 7.97
C ASN A 96 -8.79 2.76 8.46
N ALA A 97 -9.81 3.61 8.33
CA ALA A 97 -9.86 4.86 9.09
C ALA A 97 -10.01 4.55 10.60
N PRO A 98 -9.28 5.20 11.52
CA PRO A 98 -9.90 5.46 12.81
C PRO A 98 -11.07 6.37 12.49
N VAL A 99 -12.29 5.86 12.67
CA VAL A 99 -13.43 6.74 12.88
C VAL A 99 -13.06 7.54 14.11
N GLU A 100 -12.64 8.80 13.95
CA GLU A 100 -12.74 9.75 15.04
C GLU A 100 -14.20 9.68 15.45
N LYS A 101 -14.47 9.10 16.61
CA LYS A 101 -15.76 9.28 17.27
C LYS A 101 -15.80 10.76 17.57
N GLU A 102 -16.39 11.54 16.66
CA GLU A 102 -16.90 12.84 17.01
C GLU A 102 -17.84 12.57 18.18
N ASP A 103 -17.37 12.93 19.38
CA ASP A 103 -18.21 12.99 20.57
C ASP A 103 -19.34 13.95 20.23
N LEU A 104 -20.48 13.40 19.79
CA LEU A 104 -21.74 14.10 19.67
C LEU A 104 -22.23 14.43 21.08
N ASN A 105 -21.48 15.29 21.78
CA ASN A 105 -21.97 16.07 22.90
C ASN A 105 -22.89 17.15 22.34
N VAL A 106 -24.02 16.72 21.77
CA VAL A 106 -25.17 17.58 21.58
C VAL A 106 -25.71 17.83 22.97
N LYS A 107 -25.21 18.88 23.63
CA LYS A 107 -25.87 19.51 24.77
C LYS A 107 -27.35 19.63 24.41
N LYS A 108 -28.20 18.85 25.08
CA LYS A 108 -29.63 19.14 25.15
C LYS A 108 -29.74 20.57 25.66
N ARG A 109 -30.09 21.50 24.76
CA ARG A 109 -30.52 22.83 25.17
C ARG A 109 -31.81 22.66 25.99
N PRO A 110 -31.98 23.50 27.03
CA PRO A 110 -32.97 23.31 28.09
C PRO A 110 -34.41 23.24 27.58
#